data_AF-A0A925WAD2-F1
#
_entry.id   AF-A0A925WAD2-F1
#
_cell.length_a   1.000
_cell.length_b   1.000
_cell.length_c   1.000
_cell.angle_alpha   90.00
_cell.angle_beta   90.00
_cell.angle_gamma   90.00
#
_symmetry.space_group_name_H-M   'P 1'
#
loop_
_entity.id
_entity.type
_entity.pdbx_description
1 polymer ?
#
loop_
_entity_poly.entity_id
_entity_poly.type
_entity_poly.pdbx_seq_one_letter_code
_entity_poly.pdbx_strand_id
1 'polypeptide(L)'
;ALRRWWQPGAARLLLAAASMGAGSAAVWIFARDLVESTGGVSAFASTMMWIILGAAGIAGAFTGDLVARTGLGRAWVAAMPLLAAATAAMALAPGSLPAIFSSAALFGAVYIALTGILLVWGTRIFPEAPAFGVGAAFLLIALGQAFAAPVIGLISDRGTAPMAFYAATLITLLGTLLRPRAHLNA
;
A
#
# COMPACT_ATOMS: atom_id res chain seq x y z
N ALA A 1 7.43 4.76 -32.34
CA ALA A 1 8.03 4.98 -31.00
C ALA A 1 7.00 4.82 -29.86
N LEU A 2 5.88 5.55 -29.85
CA LEU A 2 4.91 5.56 -28.72
C LEU A 2 4.21 4.22 -28.42
N ARG A 3 3.98 3.36 -29.42
CA ARG A 3 3.38 2.02 -29.24
C ARG A 3 4.22 1.04 -28.39
N ARG A 4 5.54 1.26 -28.26
CA ARG A 4 6.41 0.39 -27.43
C ARG A 4 6.19 0.59 -25.93
N TRP A 5 5.62 1.74 -25.55
CA TRP A 5 5.45 2.19 -24.16
C TRP A 5 4.05 1.92 -23.59
N TRP A 6 3.06 1.71 -24.45
CA TRP A 6 1.68 1.37 -24.06
C TRP A 6 1.41 -0.11 -24.32
N GLN A 7 1.97 -0.95 -23.46
CA GLN A 7 1.74 -2.39 -23.47
C GLN A 7 0.31 -2.71 -22.98
N PRO A 8 -0.38 -3.72 -23.54
CA PRO A 8 -1.68 -4.16 -23.04
C PRO A 8 -1.61 -4.50 -21.55
N GLY A 9 -2.33 -3.76 -20.71
CA GLY A 9 -2.33 -3.94 -19.25
C GLY A 9 -1.47 -2.95 -18.47
N ALA A 10 -0.64 -2.13 -19.13
CA ALA A 10 0.13 -1.06 -18.48
C ALA A 10 -0.77 -0.11 -17.69
N ALA A 11 -1.90 0.34 -18.27
CA ALA A 11 -2.85 1.20 -17.56
C ALA A 11 -3.37 0.59 -16.25
N ARG A 12 -3.58 -0.74 -16.19
CA ARG A 12 -4.01 -1.41 -14.95
C ARG A 12 -2.90 -1.45 -13.91
N LEU A 13 -1.67 -1.74 -14.31
CA LEU A 13 -0.51 -1.67 -13.43
C LEU A 13 -0.35 -0.26 -12.83
N LEU A 14 -0.41 0.77 -13.68
CA LEU A 14 -0.23 2.16 -13.26
C LEU A 14 -1.35 2.62 -12.31
N LEU A 15 -2.61 2.29 -12.64
CA LEU A 15 -3.74 2.59 -11.75
C LEU A 15 -3.65 1.81 -10.44
N ALA A 16 -3.24 0.54 -10.47
CA ALA A 16 -3.06 -0.29 -9.28
C ALA A 16 -2.00 0.32 -8.36
N ALA A 17 -0.83 0.66 -8.91
CA ALA A 17 0.24 1.33 -8.20
C ALA A 17 -0.21 2.68 -7.60
N ALA A 18 -0.89 3.51 -8.39
CA ALA A 18 -1.43 4.78 -7.92
C ALA A 18 -2.46 4.62 -6.80
N SER A 19 -3.35 3.62 -6.91
CA SER A 19 -4.38 3.33 -5.89
C SER A 19 -3.77 2.85 -4.57
N MET A 20 -2.76 1.97 -4.63
CA MET A 20 -2.02 1.52 -3.46
C MET A 20 -1.24 2.67 -2.83
N GLY A 21 -0.59 3.51 -3.64
CA GLY A 21 0.06 4.73 -3.18
C GLY A 21 -0.91 5.65 -2.45
N ALA A 22 -2.02 6.01 -3.09
CA ALA A 22 -3.03 6.87 -2.49
C ALA A 22 -3.63 6.28 -1.19
N GLY A 23 -3.94 4.98 -1.18
CA GLY A 23 -4.52 4.29 -0.03
C GLY A 23 -3.55 4.10 1.15
N SER A 24 -2.24 4.08 0.89
CA SER A 24 -1.20 3.95 1.92
C SER A 24 -0.74 5.30 2.51
N ALA A 25 -1.13 6.42 1.89
CA ALA A 25 -0.67 7.75 2.26
C ALA A 25 -1.03 8.14 3.71
N ALA A 26 -2.22 7.77 4.18
CA ALA A 26 -2.66 8.04 5.55
C ALA A 26 -1.68 7.48 6.58
N VAL A 27 -1.27 6.22 6.41
CA VAL A 27 -0.35 5.57 7.34
C VAL A 27 1.04 6.21 7.23
N TRP A 28 1.59 6.34 6.03
CA TRP A 28 2.95 6.84 5.82
C TRP A 28 3.19 8.27 6.33
N ILE A 29 2.16 9.12 6.30
CA ILE A 29 2.29 10.55 6.60
C ILE A 29 1.71 10.91 7.96
N PHE A 30 0.60 10.28 8.37
CA PHE A 30 -0.18 10.73 9.52
C PHE A 30 -0.31 9.69 10.64
N ALA A 31 0.18 8.44 10.50
CA ALA A 31 -0.08 7.42 11.53
C ALA A 31 0.52 7.74 12.89
N ARG A 32 1.72 8.34 12.93
CA ARG A 32 2.31 8.76 14.20
C ARG A 32 1.48 9.84 14.87
N ASP A 33 1.04 10.84 14.11
CA ASP A 33 0.16 11.88 14.63
C ASP A 33 -1.20 11.32 15.07
N LEU A 34 -1.79 10.39 14.32
CA LEU A 34 -3.02 9.70 14.70
C LEU A 34 -2.88 9.04 16.09
N VAL A 35 -1.84 8.23 16.31
CA VAL A 35 -1.70 7.50 17.58
C VAL A 35 -1.26 8.42 18.73
N GLU A 36 -0.46 9.44 18.46
CA GLU A 36 -0.01 10.40 19.48
C GLU A 36 -1.14 11.39 19.84
N SER A 37 -1.65 12.15 18.87
CA SER A 37 -2.63 13.22 19.07
C SER A 37 -4.05 12.71 19.31
N THR A 38 -4.50 11.66 18.61
CA THR A 38 -5.85 11.09 18.81
C THR A 38 -5.84 9.94 19.82
N GLY A 39 -4.82 9.09 19.77
CA GLY A 39 -4.70 7.92 20.65
C GLY A 39 -4.13 8.21 22.03
N GLY A 40 -3.47 9.36 22.24
CA GLY A 40 -2.78 9.68 23.49
C GLY A 40 -1.55 8.80 23.76
N VAL A 41 -1.04 8.12 22.74
CA VAL A 41 0.13 7.22 22.84
C VAL A 41 1.40 8.06 22.95
N SER A 42 2.37 7.57 23.73
CA SER A 42 3.64 8.27 23.90
C SER A 42 4.48 8.28 22.61
N ALA A 43 5.31 9.30 22.44
CA ALA A 43 6.25 9.41 21.31
C ALA A 43 7.23 8.21 21.22
N PHE A 44 7.57 7.59 22.35
CA PHE A 44 8.38 6.37 22.35
C PHE A 44 7.62 5.20 21.72
N ALA A 45 6.36 4.97 22.13
CA ALA A 45 5.56 3.88 21.60
C ALA A 45 5.22 4.09 20.11
N SER A 46 4.93 5.30 19.67
CA SER A 46 4.73 5.60 18.24
C SER A 46 6.02 5.39 17.41
N THR A 47 7.19 5.65 17.99
CA THR A 47 8.49 5.34 17.36
C THR A 47 8.70 3.83 17.27
N MET A 48 8.40 3.08 18.34
CA MET A 48 8.45 1.60 18.33
C MET A 48 7.50 1.01 17.28
N MET A 49 6.28 1.57 17.15
CA MET A 49 5.35 1.20 16.09
C MET A 49 5.98 1.33 14.70
N TRP A 50 6.72 2.40 14.45
CA TRP A 50 7.42 2.63 13.18
C TRP A 50 8.56 1.63 12.92
N ILE A 51 9.31 1.28 13.98
CA ILE A 51 10.35 0.25 13.90
C ILE A 51 9.74 -1.11 13.60
N ILE A 52 8.64 -1.47 14.27
CA ILE A 52 7.91 -2.73 14.03
C ILE A 52 7.40 -2.79 12.60
N LEU A 53 6.83 -1.70 12.08
CA LEU A 53 6.42 -1.59 10.68
C LEU A 53 7.60 -1.90 9.74
N GLY A 54 8.75 -1.26 9.95
CA GLY A 54 9.95 -1.48 9.15
C GLY A 54 10.46 -2.92 9.23
N ALA A 55 10.57 -3.47 10.45
CA ALA A 55 11.05 -4.83 10.68
C ALA A 55 10.13 -5.88 10.05
N ALA A 56 8.81 -5.72 10.18
CA ALA A 56 7.83 -6.62 9.57
C ALA A 56 7.88 -6.56 8.03
N GLY A 57 8.29 -5.42 7.46
CA GLY A 57 8.53 -5.26 6.02
C GLY A 57 9.53 -6.26 5.43
N ILE A 58 10.44 -6.82 6.23
CA ILE A 58 11.37 -7.87 5.80
C ILE A 58 10.63 -9.11 5.27
N ALA A 59 9.42 -9.40 5.78
CA ALA A 59 8.59 -10.49 5.27
C ALA A 59 8.25 -10.33 3.77
N GLY A 60 8.27 -9.11 3.23
CA GLY A 60 8.11 -8.86 1.80
C GLY A 60 9.22 -9.44 0.93
N ALA A 61 10.36 -9.86 1.48
CA ALA A 61 11.41 -10.57 0.74
C ALA A 61 10.89 -11.88 0.10
N PHE A 62 9.88 -12.51 0.70
CA PHE A 62 9.28 -13.76 0.22
C PHE A 62 8.20 -13.56 -0.86
N THR A 63 8.05 -12.33 -1.37
CA THR A 63 7.01 -12.02 -2.35
C THR A 63 7.15 -12.78 -3.66
N GLY A 64 8.38 -12.98 -4.14
CA GLY A 64 8.63 -13.77 -5.35
C GLY A 64 8.09 -15.18 -5.23
N ASP A 65 8.37 -15.85 -4.10
CA ASP A 65 7.87 -17.19 -3.80
C ASP A 65 6.34 -17.22 -3.65
N LEU A 66 5.78 -16.21 -2.97
CA LEU A 66 4.32 -16.05 -2.84
C LEU A 66 3.65 -15.95 -4.21
N VAL A 67 4.17 -15.10 -5.10
CA VAL A 67 3.65 -14.92 -6.46
C VAL A 67 3.82 -16.18 -7.29
N ALA A 68 4.96 -16.88 -7.18
CA ALA A 68 5.20 -18.14 -7.87
C ALA A 68 4.21 -19.24 -7.45
N ARG A 69 3.85 -19.31 -6.16
CA ARG A 69 2.94 -20.34 -5.63
C ARG A 69 1.46 -20.01 -5.83
N THR A 70 1.08 -18.75 -5.68
CA THR A 70 -0.34 -18.34 -5.66
C THR A 70 -0.80 -17.69 -6.97
N GLY A 71 0.12 -17.25 -7.80
CA GLY A 71 -0.15 -16.45 -8.98
C GLY A 71 -0.32 -14.96 -8.66
N LEU A 72 0.14 -14.12 -9.57
CA LEU A 72 0.21 -12.67 -9.41
C LEU A 72 -1.14 -12.02 -9.03
N GLY A 73 -2.21 -12.39 -9.75
CA GLY A 73 -3.53 -11.80 -9.52
C GLY A 73 -4.14 -12.17 -8.17
N ARG A 74 -3.92 -13.40 -7.68
CA ARG A 74 -4.42 -13.84 -6.37
C ARG A 74 -3.64 -13.18 -5.24
N ALA A 75 -2.32 -13.07 -5.39
CA ALA A 75 -1.48 -12.35 -4.44
C ALA A 75 -1.94 -10.89 -4.27
N TRP A 76 -2.20 -10.17 -5.38
CA TRP A 76 -2.72 -8.80 -5.34
C TRP A 76 -4.07 -8.69 -4.62
N VAL A 77 -5.04 -9.53 -5.03
CA VAL A 77 -6.41 -9.49 -4.49
C VAL A 77 -6.46 -9.88 -3.02
N ALA A 78 -5.54 -10.73 -2.54
CA ALA A 78 -5.43 -11.06 -1.12
C ALA A 78 -4.73 -9.96 -0.31
N ALA A 79 -3.69 -9.32 -0.86
CA ALA A 79 -2.87 -8.37 -0.13
C ALA A 79 -3.51 -6.98 0.01
N MET A 80 -4.22 -6.47 -1.00
CA MET A 80 -4.88 -5.14 -0.91
C MET A 80 -5.90 -5.04 0.25
N PRO A 81 -6.80 -6.02 0.47
CA PRO A 81 -7.69 -6.01 1.64
C PRO A 81 -6.95 -6.11 2.98
N LEU A 82 -5.83 -6.84 3.05
CA LEU A 82 -5.02 -6.90 4.27
C LEU A 82 -4.37 -5.56 4.59
N LEU A 83 -3.90 -4.82 3.57
CA LEU A 83 -3.39 -3.46 3.73
C LEU A 83 -4.50 -2.55 4.24
N ALA A 84 -5.69 -2.62 3.64
CA ALA A 84 -6.86 -1.84 4.04
C ALA A 84 -7.29 -2.14 5.48
N ALA A 85 -7.29 -3.42 5.87
CA ALA A 85 -7.60 -3.88 7.23
C ALA A 85 -6.58 -3.36 8.25
N ALA A 86 -5.29 -3.38 7.93
CA ALA A 86 -4.25 -2.81 8.79
C ALA A 86 -4.45 -1.30 9.01
N THR A 87 -4.74 -0.56 7.94
CA THR A 87 -5.03 0.89 8.02
C THR A 87 -6.29 1.16 8.85
N ALA A 88 -7.36 0.40 8.65
CA ALA A 88 -8.61 0.56 9.38
C ALA A 88 -8.49 0.19 10.87
N ALA A 89 -7.77 -0.89 11.18
CA ALA A 89 -7.56 -1.35 12.55
C ALA A 89 -6.76 -0.31 13.36
N MET A 90 -5.76 0.32 12.75
CA MET A 90 -5.00 1.41 13.37
C MET A 90 -5.90 2.60 13.73
N ALA A 91 -6.83 2.97 12.85
CA ALA A 91 -7.79 4.04 13.06
C ALA A 91 -8.90 3.70 14.05
N LEU A 92 -9.26 2.43 14.17
CA LEU A 92 -10.31 1.95 15.07
C LEU A 92 -9.91 2.04 16.55
N ALA A 93 -8.63 1.79 16.86
CA ALA A 93 -8.13 1.78 18.23
C ALA A 93 -6.74 2.46 18.35
N PRO A 94 -6.63 3.76 18.03
CA PRO A 94 -5.34 4.46 17.95
C PRO A 94 -4.62 4.58 19.31
N GLY A 95 -5.34 4.44 20.43
CA GLY A 95 -4.78 4.44 21.79
C GLY A 95 -4.35 3.07 22.33
N SER A 96 -4.58 1.98 21.59
CA SER A 96 -4.30 0.62 22.05
C SER A 96 -2.95 0.12 21.53
N LEU A 97 -1.97 -0.06 22.42
CA LEU A 97 -0.63 -0.55 22.04
C LEU A 97 -0.67 -1.87 21.24
N PRO A 98 -1.44 -2.90 21.66
CA PRO A 98 -1.56 -4.12 20.86
C PRO A 98 -2.14 -3.86 19.47
N ALA A 99 -3.13 -2.97 19.34
CA ALA A 99 -3.77 -2.66 18.06
C ALA A 99 -2.80 -1.92 17.12
N ILE A 100 -2.10 -0.89 17.61
CA ILE A 100 -1.20 -0.11 16.76
C ILE A 100 0.03 -0.94 16.33
N PHE A 101 0.59 -1.79 17.21
CA PHE A 101 1.74 -2.62 16.88
C PHE A 101 1.39 -3.74 15.92
N SER A 102 0.25 -4.42 16.12
CA SER A 102 -0.21 -5.45 15.17
C SER A 102 -0.59 -4.86 13.82
N SER A 103 -1.26 -3.70 13.81
CA SER A 103 -1.60 -2.98 12.58
C SER A 103 -0.34 -2.51 11.84
N ALA A 104 0.65 -1.99 12.55
CA ALA A 104 1.92 -1.57 11.97
C ALA A 104 2.72 -2.74 11.38
N ALA A 105 2.79 -3.86 12.10
CA ALA A 105 3.44 -5.07 11.60
C ALA A 105 2.75 -5.59 10.33
N LEU A 106 1.41 -5.70 10.35
CA LEU A 106 0.64 -6.16 9.21
C LEU A 106 0.79 -5.21 8.02
N PHE A 107 0.66 -3.90 8.25
CA PHE A 107 0.83 -2.88 7.22
C PHE A 107 2.23 -2.96 6.59
N GLY A 108 3.28 -3.01 7.41
CA GLY A 108 4.67 -3.08 6.93
C GLY A 108 4.91 -4.33 6.06
N ALA A 109 4.53 -5.51 6.55
CA ALA A 109 4.68 -6.76 5.82
C ALA A 109 3.91 -6.73 4.48
N VAL A 110 2.64 -6.33 4.51
CA VAL A 110 1.76 -6.35 3.34
C VAL A 110 2.12 -5.26 2.33
N TYR A 111 2.50 -4.07 2.80
CA TYR A 111 2.91 -2.98 1.92
C TYR A 111 4.16 -3.36 1.12
N ILE A 112 5.20 -3.89 1.78
CA ILE A 112 6.41 -4.35 1.07
C ILE A 112 6.10 -5.56 0.17
N ALA A 113 5.20 -6.44 0.58
CA ALA A 113 4.75 -7.52 -0.30
C ALA A 113 4.04 -6.99 -1.57
N LEU A 114 3.17 -5.98 -1.43
CA LEU A 114 2.49 -5.35 -2.55
C LEU A 114 3.45 -4.61 -3.49
N THR A 115 4.50 -3.95 -2.98
CA THR A 115 5.51 -3.33 -3.84
C THR A 115 6.30 -4.38 -4.62
N GLY A 116 6.61 -5.53 -4.00
CA GLY A 116 7.18 -6.69 -4.68
C GLY A 116 6.25 -7.29 -5.74
N ILE A 117 4.95 -7.36 -5.47
CA ILE A 117 3.93 -7.79 -6.45
C ILE A 117 3.91 -6.83 -7.65
N LEU A 118 3.91 -5.51 -7.41
CA LEU A 118 3.95 -4.50 -8.46
C LEU A 118 5.26 -4.55 -9.26
N LEU A 119 6.38 -4.88 -8.62
CA LEU A 119 7.66 -5.11 -9.29
C LEU A 119 7.52 -6.28 -10.28
N VAL A 120 7.09 -7.46 -9.81
CA VAL A 120 6.90 -8.64 -10.67
C VAL A 120 5.87 -8.37 -11.76
N TRP A 121 4.80 -7.63 -11.45
CA TRP A 121 3.81 -7.23 -12.44
C TRP A 121 4.44 -6.31 -13.51
N GLY A 122 5.23 -5.32 -13.10
CA GLY A 122 5.94 -4.41 -13.99
C GLY A 122 6.89 -5.12 -14.95
N THR A 123 7.67 -6.09 -14.46
CA THR A 123 8.59 -6.87 -15.30
C THR A 123 7.84 -7.76 -16.30
N ARG A 124 6.67 -8.31 -15.94
CA ARG A 124 5.82 -9.11 -16.85
C ARG A 124 5.13 -8.27 -17.93
N ILE A 125 4.76 -7.01 -17.65
CA ILE A 125 4.16 -6.11 -18.65
C ILE A 125 5.23 -5.60 -19.64
N PHE A 126 6.45 -5.35 -19.17
CA PHE A 126 7.54 -4.79 -19.96
C PHE A 126 8.76 -5.73 -20.01
N PRO A 127 8.66 -6.92 -20.65
CA PRO A 127 9.76 -7.90 -20.68
C PRO A 127 11.01 -7.35 -21.39
N GLU A 128 10.82 -6.52 -22.43
CA GLU A 128 11.89 -5.88 -23.19
C GLU A 128 12.51 -4.66 -22.47
N ALA A 129 11.88 -4.17 -21.39
CA ALA A 129 12.36 -3.05 -20.60
C ALA A 129 11.92 -3.14 -19.13
N PRO A 130 12.36 -4.17 -18.36
CA PRO A 130 11.82 -4.44 -17.02
C PRO A 130 12.03 -3.28 -16.03
N ALA A 131 13.19 -2.63 -16.10
CA ALA A 131 13.51 -1.47 -15.27
C ALA A 131 12.53 -0.31 -15.46
N PHE A 132 12.02 -0.11 -16.68
CA PHE A 132 11.00 0.90 -16.95
C PHE A 132 9.66 0.54 -16.28
N GLY A 133 9.21 -0.72 -16.41
CA GLY A 133 7.97 -1.18 -15.79
C GLY A 133 7.98 -1.03 -14.27
N VAL A 134 9.09 -1.41 -13.64
CA VAL A 134 9.30 -1.25 -12.20
C VAL A 134 9.35 0.24 -11.81
N GLY A 135 10.17 1.03 -12.51
CA GLY A 135 10.30 2.46 -12.25
C GLY A 135 8.97 3.21 -12.39
N ALA A 136 8.18 2.90 -13.41
CA ALA A 136 6.86 3.49 -13.60
C ALA A 136 5.91 3.12 -12.46
N ALA A 137 5.86 1.84 -12.04
CA ALA A 137 5.02 1.44 -10.91
C ALA A 137 5.40 2.20 -9.62
N PHE A 138 6.69 2.27 -9.28
CA PHE A 138 7.15 2.97 -8.07
C PHE A 138 6.93 4.49 -8.14
N LEU A 139 7.12 5.10 -9.31
CA LEU A 139 6.77 6.50 -9.55
C LEU A 139 5.27 6.73 -9.28
N LEU A 140 4.40 5.84 -9.75
CA LEU A 140 2.96 5.98 -9.57
C LEU A 140 2.51 5.73 -8.12
N ILE A 141 3.19 4.86 -7.37
CA ILE A 141 2.99 4.77 -5.91
C ILE A 141 3.30 6.13 -5.28
N ALA A 142 4.47 6.70 -5.57
CA ALA A 142 4.90 7.97 -5.00
C ALA A 142 3.97 9.13 -5.39
N LEU A 143 3.55 9.21 -6.65
CA LEU A 143 2.57 10.21 -7.10
C LEU A 143 1.21 10.01 -6.43
N GLY A 144 0.74 8.77 -6.31
CA GLY A 144 -0.49 8.45 -5.59
C GLY A 144 -0.43 8.94 -4.14
N GLN A 145 0.69 8.72 -3.45
CA GLN A 145 0.90 9.24 -2.10
C GLN A 145 0.94 10.78 -2.06
N ALA A 146 1.70 11.39 -2.96
CA ALA A 146 1.87 12.84 -3.02
C ALA A 146 0.54 13.58 -3.28
N PHE A 147 -0.32 13.05 -4.15
CA PHE A 147 -1.62 13.65 -4.44
C PHE A 147 -2.68 13.33 -3.38
N ALA A 148 -2.61 12.17 -2.74
CA ALA A 148 -3.56 11.80 -1.68
C ALA A 148 -3.27 12.55 -0.37
N ALA A 149 -2.01 12.87 -0.07
CA ALA A 149 -1.62 13.47 1.20
C ALA A 149 -2.40 14.77 1.55
N PRO A 150 -2.53 15.77 0.66
CA PRO A 150 -3.29 16.98 0.96
C PRO A 150 -4.79 16.70 1.14
N VAL A 151 -5.34 15.75 0.38
CA VAL A 151 -6.76 15.37 0.48
C VAL A 151 -7.02 14.68 1.82
N ILE A 152 -6.14 13.77 2.24
CA ILE A 152 -6.23 13.08 3.54
C ILE A 152 -6.08 14.10 4.68
N GLY A 153 -5.11 15.01 4.60
CA GLY A 153 -4.96 16.10 5.56
C GLY A 153 -6.23 16.95 5.67
N LEU A 154 -6.80 17.36 4.53
CA LEU A 154 -8.04 18.13 4.50
C LEU A 154 -9.25 17.40 5.10
N ILE A 155 -9.34 16.08 4.89
CA ILE A 155 -10.38 15.24 5.52
C ILE A 155 -10.18 15.19 7.05
N SER A 156 -8.93 15.10 7.50
CA SER A 156 -8.58 15.12 8.92
C SER A 156 -8.94 16.47 9.54
N ASP A 157 -8.54 17.58 8.92
CA ASP A 157 -8.76 18.94 9.42
C ASP A 157 -10.24 19.31 9.52
N ARG A 158 -11.06 18.87 8.56
CA ARG A 158 -12.51 19.16 8.55
C ARG A 158 -13.35 18.16 9.33
N GLY A 159 -12.75 17.05 9.77
CA GLY A 159 -13.45 15.99 10.45
C GLY A 159 -12.62 15.43 11.59
N THR A 160 -12.12 14.21 11.41
CA THR A 160 -11.26 13.55 12.40
C THR A 160 -10.16 12.76 11.71
N ALA A 161 -9.02 12.58 12.38
CA ALA A 161 -7.93 11.78 11.85
C ALA A 161 -8.35 10.33 11.49
N PRO A 162 -9.14 9.60 12.31
CA PRO A 162 -9.67 8.30 11.91
C PRO A 162 -10.50 8.31 10.63
N MET A 163 -11.30 9.36 10.38
CA MET A 163 -12.10 9.49 9.16
C MET A 163 -11.21 9.55 7.91
N ALA A 164 -10.07 10.23 7.99
CA ALA A 164 -9.10 10.30 6.90
C ALA A 164 -8.47 8.92 6.61
N PHE A 165 -8.22 8.12 7.66
CA PHE A 165 -7.73 6.74 7.51
C PHE A 165 -8.78 5.83 6.88
N TYR A 166 -10.06 5.95 7.26
CA TYR A 166 -11.13 5.17 6.62
C TYR A 166 -11.34 5.53 5.15
N ALA A 167 -11.15 6.79 4.77
CA ALA A 167 -11.12 7.19 3.36
C ALA A 167 -9.97 6.50 2.60
N ALA A 168 -8.78 6.43 3.20
CA ALA A 168 -7.63 5.72 2.63
C ALA A 168 -7.85 4.19 2.55
N THR A 169 -8.51 3.60 3.56
CA THR A 169 -8.99 2.21 3.54
C THR A 169 -9.92 1.97 2.35
N LEU A 170 -10.89 2.85 2.09
CA LEU A 170 -11.81 2.71 0.96
C LEU A 170 -11.06 2.75 -0.38
N ILE A 171 -10.13 3.69 -0.56
CA ILE A 171 -9.28 3.77 -1.76
C ILE A 171 -8.53 2.45 -1.96
N THR A 172 -7.95 1.91 -0.89
CA THR A 172 -7.23 0.63 -0.91
C THR A 172 -8.15 -0.53 -1.30
N LEU A 173 -9.34 -0.62 -0.71
CA LEU A 173 -10.32 -1.66 -1.04
C LEU A 173 -10.73 -1.59 -2.52
N LEU A 174 -11.02 -0.39 -3.03
CA LEU A 174 -11.35 -0.19 -4.44
C LEU A 174 -10.19 -0.58 -5.37
N GLY A 175 -8.94 -0.32 -4.96
CA GLY A 175 -7.73 -0.74 -5.68
C GLY A 175 -7.59 -2.26 -5.83
N THR A 176 -8.22 -3.06 -4.97
CA THR A 176 -8.28 -4.54 -5.10
C THR A 176 -8.86 -4.97 -6.46
N LEU A 177 -9.79 -4.18 -7.01
CA LEU A 177 -10.44 -4.47 -8.30
C LEU A 177 -9.49 -4.34 -9.50
N LEU A 178 -8.37 -3.62 -9.32
CA LEU A 178 -7.34 -3.40 -10.35
C LEU A 178 -6.40 -4.60 -10.43
N ARG A 179 -6.96 -5.80 -10.62
CA ARG A 179 -6.17 -7.04 -10.69
C ARG A 179 -5.48 -7.22 -12.05
N PRO A 180 -4.32 -7.91 -12.08
CA PRO A 180 -3.67 -8.38 -13.31
C PRO A 180 -4.63 -9.13 -14.24
N ARG A 181 -4.39 -9.00 -15.56
CA ARG A 181 -5.12 -9.79 -16.56
C ARG A 181 -4.74 -11.27 -16.45
N ALA A 182 -5.68 -12.17 -16.76
CA ALA A 182 -5.51 -13.61 -16.56
C ALA A 182 -4.27 -14.21 -17.27
N HIS A 183 -3.85 -13.67 -18.42
CA HIS A 183 -2.65 -14.13 -19.14
C HIS A 183 -1.33 -13.82 -18.41
N LEU A 184 -1.34 -12.96 -17.39
CA LEU A 184 -0.17 -12.63 -16.56
C LEU A 184 -0.07 -13.50 -15.31
N ASN A 185 -0.97 -14.48 -15.12
CA ASN A 185 -0.98 -15.36 -13.94
C ASN A 185 -0.09 -16.60 -14.09
N ALA A 186 0.49 -16.83 -15.27
CA ALA A 186 1.50 -17.86 -15.51
C ALA A 186 2.87 -17.45 -14.93
#